data_AF-A0A832HKC4-F1
#
_entry.id   AF-A0A832HKC4-F1
#
_cell.length_a   1.000
_cell.length_b   1.000
_cell.length_c   1.000
_cell.angle_alpha   90.00
_cell.angle_beta   90.00
_cell.angle_gamma   90.00
#
_symmetry.space_group_name_H-M   'P 1'
#
loop_
_entity.id
_entity.type
_entity.pdbx_description
1 polymer ?
#
loop_
_entity_poly.entity_id
_entity_poly.type
_entity_poly.pdbx_seq_one_letter_code
_entity_poly.pdbx_strand_id
1 'polypeptide(L)'
;MILLHELAHAMAARKLGRNVKAIVLGYLGGFTEIDMGPDFGHRLLIFAAGPLSNGLAALVVWSAWLLGEPYLHGDLRQFCYSLLWLNAILAIGNLFPVWPLDGARLIEAALQKHCGILVTRTTVGVIGFIIVSPLMLYWLAQRNYLAATFALVLLVLNAALVYWSWAWQLAVRSTGQYENASCPICFVPALNGPNIACPDCGAFNNQFIGPCWQCSNPLGDMVSCPAYFEASPRSAWLASK
;
A
#
# COMPACT_ATOMS: atom_id res chain seq x y z
N MET A 1 -1.66 18.02 10.29
CA MET A 1 -2.53 16.84 10.13
C MET A 1 -1.91 15.79 9.20
N ILE A 2 -1.56 16.11 7.94
CA ILE A 2 -0.90 15.14 7.03
C ILE A 2 0.49 14.75 7.53
N LEU A 3 1.32 15.70 7.99
CA LEU A 3 2.62 15.36 8.59
C LEU A 3 2.49 14.42 9.80
N LEU A 4 1.49 14.64 10.65
CA LEU A 4 1.24 13.77 11.81
C LEU A 4 0.88 12.34 11.36
N HIS A 5 0.05 12.25 10.33
CA HIS A 5 -0.37 11.00 9.70
C HIS A 5 0.83 10.21 9.16
N GLU A 6 1.65 10.83 8.30
CA GLU A 6 2.83 10.19 7.72
C GLU A 6 3.88 9.84 8.79
N LEU A 7 4.07 10.72 9.78
CA LEU A 7 4.95 10.43 10.89
C LEU A 7 4.48 9.22 11.70
N ALA A 8 3.17 9.02 11.85
CA ALA A 8 2.64 7.84 12.53
C ALA A 8 2.95 6.54 11.77
N HIS A 9 2.83 6.52 10.44
CA HIS A 9 3.28 5.40 9.62
C HIS A 9 4.78 5.14 9.81
N ALA A 10 5.60 6.18 9.71
CA ALA A 10 7.05 6.08 9.88
C ALA A 10 7.44 5.56 11.28
N MET A 11 6.81 6.06 12.34
CA MET A 11 7.07 5.60 13.71
C MET A 11 6.64 4.16 13.91
N ALA A 12 5.48 3.76 13.40
CA ALA A 12 5.01 2.39 13.47
C ALA A 12 5.98 1.44 12.73
N ALA A 13 6.41 1.82 11.53
CA ALA A 13 7.38 1.07 10.76
C ALA A 13 8.71 0.89 11.50
N ARG A 14 9.29 1.97 12.04
CA ARG A 14 10.54 1.90 12.80
C ARG A 14 10.42 1.04 14.06
N LYS A 15 9.30 1.10 14.78
CA LYS A 15 9.05 0.23 15.94
C LYS A 15 8.99 -1.24 15.59
N LEU A 16 8.55 -1.57 14.38
CA LEU A 16 8.46 -2.93 13.85
C LEU A 16 9.74 -3.36 13.10
N GLY A 17 10.84 -2.61 13.25
CA GLY A 17 12.13 -2.92 12.62
C GLY A 17 12.16 -2.69 11.11
N ARG A 18 11.19 -1.96 10.54
CA ARG A 18 11.15 -1.62 9.11
C ARG A 18 11.95 -0.36 8.82
N ASN A 19 12.63 -0.35 7.68
CA ASN A 19 13.40 0.78 7.22
C ASN A 19 12.48 1.85 6.62
N VAL A 20 12.63 3.10 7.06
CA VAL A 20 11.91 4.26 6.53
C VAL A 20 12.92 5.14 5.81
N LYS A 21 12.75 5.30 4.50
CA LYS A 21 13.72 6.02 3.67
C LYS A 21 13.42 7.52 3.60
N ALA A 22 12.16 7.89 3.44
CA ALA A 22 11.75 9.28 3.31
C ALA A 22 10.27 9.47 3.69
N ILE A 23 9.94 10.69 4.14
CA ILE A 23 8.58 11.20 4.22
C ILE A 23 8.48 12.34 3.22
N VAL A 24 7.56 12.24 2.25
CA VAL A 24 7.36 13.25 1.22
C VAL A 24 6.00 13.89 1.42
N LEU A 25 5.97 15.22 1.47
CA LEU A 25 4.75 16.01 1.57
C LEU A 25 4.53 16.75 0.25
N GLY A 26 3.36 16.55 -0.35
CA GLY A 26 2.92 17.22 -1.57
C GLY A 26 1.63 18.00 -1.36
N TYR A 27 1.19 18.67 -2.42
CA TYR A 27 -0.05 19.46 -2.40
C TYR A 27 -1.31 18.60 -2.24
N LEU A 28 -1.29 17.37 -2.76
CA LEU A 28 -2.45 16.46 -2.74
C LEU A 28 -2.44 15.48 -1.56
N GLY A 29 -1.40 15.48 -0.73
CA GLY A 29 -1.24 14.51 0.36
C GLY A 29 0.21 14.32 0.77
N GLY A 30 0.46 13.25 1.52
CA GLY A 30 1.80 12.78 1.85
C GLY A 30 1.98 11.32 1.45
N PHE A 31 3.22 10.86 1.41
CA PHE A 31 3.51 9.42 1.46
C PHE A 31 4.82 9.18 2.19
N THR A 32 4.88 8.03 2.85
CA THR A 32 6.09 7.55 3.52
C THR A 32 6.66 6.36 2.75
N GLU A 33 7.93 6.47 2.34
CA GLU A 33 8.64 5.36 1.70
C GLU A 33 9.15 4.40 2.77
N ILE A 34 8.53 3.22 2.84
CA ILE A 34 8.78 2.20 3.86
C ILE A 34 9.11 0.88 3.15
N ASP A 35 10.17 0.22 3.60
CA ASP A 35 10.41 -1.18 3.27
C ASP A 35 9.50 -2.08 4.13
N MET A 36 8.37 -2.47 3.55
CA MET A 36 7.29 -3.14 4.28
C MET A 36 7.64 -4.58 4.71
N GLY A 37 8.61 -5.24 4.04
CA GLY A 37 8.89 -6.67 4.23
C GLY A 37 7.66 -7.57 4.05
N PRO A 38 7.70 -8.87 4.37
CA PRO A 38 6.67 -9.86 3.96
C PRO A 38 5.53 -9.98 4.98
N ASP A 39 5.73 -9.46 6.19
CA ASP A 39 4.83 -9.67 7.32
C ASP A 39 3.57 -8.82 7.16
N PHE A 40 2.47 -9.51 6.86
CA PHE A 40 1.14 -8.90 6.69
C PHE A 40 0.63 -8.22 7.96
N GLY A 41 0.96 -8.73 9.16
CA GLY A 41 0.57 -8.13 10.43
C GLY A 41 1.28 -6.80 10.65
N HIS A 42 2.58 -6.74 10.36
CA HIS A 42 3.33 -5.47 10.40
C HIS A 42 2.74 -4.44 9.44
N ARG A 43 2.39 -4.83 8.21
CA ARG A 43 1.75 -3.93 7.24
C ARG A 43 0.43 -3.39 7.73
N LEU A 44 -0.42 -4.24 8.31
CA LEU A 44 -1.71 -3.84 8.85
C LEU A 44 -1.54 -2.77 9.95
N LEU A 45 -0.61 -2.99 10.88
CA LEU A 45 -0.31 -2.04 11.95
C LEU A 45 0.25 -0.71 11.41
N ILE A 46 1.14 -0.78 10.41
CA ILE A 46 1.69 0.41 9.78
C ILE A 46 0.59 1.20 9.09
N PHE A 47 -0.23 0.59 8.22
CA PHE A 47 -1.31 1.30 7.53
C PHE A 47 -2.41 1.82 8.47
N ALA A 48 -2.64 1.17 9.61
CA ALA A 48 -3.59 1.67 10.61
C ALA A 48 -3.06 2.90 11.37
N ALA A 49 -1.73 3.05 11.50
CA ALA A 49 -1.13 4.08 12.33
C ALA A 49 -1.48 5.51 11.88
N GLY A 50 -1.52 5.77 10.57
CA GLY A 50 -1.89 7.07 10.00
C GLY A 50 -3.31 7.49 10.43
N PRO A 51 -4.37 6.76 10.02
CA PRO A 51 -5.75 7.09 10.38
C PRO A 51 -5.97 7.15 11.89
N LEU A 52 -5.35 6.25 12.67
CA LEU A 52 -5.44 6.27 14.13
C LEU A 52 -4.82 7.53 14.72
N SER A 53 -3.70 8.02 14.19
CA SER A 53 -3.08 9.26 14.68
C SER A 53 -3.97 10.48 14.47
N ASN A 54 -4.65 10.57 13.32
CA ASN A 54 -5.63 11.62 13.07
C ASN A 54 -6.86 11.47 13.97
N GLY A 55 -7.35 10.24 14.16
CA GLY A 55 -8.47 9.96 15.07
C GLY A 55 -8.15 10.36 16.52
N LEU A 56 -6.95 10.04 17.00
CA LEU A 56 -6.47 10.44 18.32
C LEU A 56 -6.30 11.96 18.42
N ALA A 57 -5.75 12.61 17.40
CA ALA A 57 -5.64 14.07 17.37
C ALA A 57 -7.02 14.74 17.41
N ALA A 58 -7.99 14.23 16.66
CA ALA A 58 -9.38 14.69 16.71
C ALA A 58 -9.97 14.52 18.11
N LEU A 59 -9.78 13.35 18.74
CA LEU A 59 -10.27 13.09 20.09
C LEU A 59 -9.64 14.02 21.13
N VAL A 60 -8.34 14.27 21.07
CA VAL A 60 -7.64 15.22 21.97
C VAL A 60 -8.20 16.63 21.81
N VAL A 61 -8.36 17.11 20.57
CA VAL A 61 -8.91 18.45 20.31
C VAL A 61 -10.36 18.54 20.77
N TRP A 62 -11.15 17.48 20.58
CA TRP A 62 -12.53 17.42 21.05
C TRP A 62 -12.63 17.44 22.58
N SER A 63 -11.78 16.68 23.28
CA SER A 63 -11.72 16.72 24.75
C SER A 63 -11.31 18.10 25.26
N ALA A 64 -10.29 18.72 24.65
CA ALA A 64 -9.87 20.08 24.99
C ALA A 64 -10.97 21.11 24.72
N TRP A 65 -11.74 20.93 23.65
CA TRP A 65 -12.90 21.78 23.34
C TRP A 65 -13.96 21.73 24.43
N LEU A 66 -14.35 20.53 24.86
CA LEU A 66 -15.39 20.35 25.88
C LEU A 66 -14.98 20.95 27.24
N LEU A 67 -13.70 20.85 27.60
CA LEU A 67 -13.18 21.38 28.85
C LEU A 67 -12.91 22.89 28.80
N GLY A 68 -12.58 23.42 27.62
CA GLY A 68 -12.19 24.81 27.40
C GLY A 68 -13.28 25.71 26.84
N GLU A 69 -14.48 25.19 26.54
CA GLU A 69 -15.58 25.91 25.91
C GLU A 69 -15.86 27.31 26.50
N PRO A 70 -15.86 27.50 27.84
CA PRO A 70 -16.08 28.81 28.45
C PRO A 70 -14.98 29.84 28.15
N TYR A 71 -13.78 29.39 27.75
CA TYR A 71 -12.58 30.21 27.57
C TYR A 71 -12.13 30.30 26.09
N LEU A 72 -12.77 29.53 25.20
CA LEU A 72 -12.49 29.53 23.76
C LEU A 72 -13.34 30.60 23.07
N HIS A 73 -12.70 31.68 22.65
CA HIS A 73 -13.38 32.79 21.97
C HIS A 73 -12.75 33.11 20.62
N GLY A 74 -13.56 33.70 19.74
CA GLY A 74 -13.13 34.22 18.43
C GLY A 74 -12.40 33.18 17.57
N ASP A 75 -11.28 33.60 16.99
CA ASP A 75 -10.50 32.83 16.02
C ASP A 75 -9.94 31.52 16.59
N LEU A 76 -9.62 31.47 17.90
CA LEU A 76 -9.12 30.25 18.53
C LEU A 76 -10.18 29.15 18.54
N ARG A 77 -11.45 29.51 18.79
CA ARG A 77 -12.58 28.59 18.71
C ARG A 77 -12.76 28.10 17.26
N GLN A 78 -12.70 28.98 16.26
CA GLN A 78 -12.82 28.52 14.87
C GLN A 78 -11.65 27.62 14.45
N PHE A 79 -10.43 27.93 14.90
CA PHE A 79 -9.23 27.13 14.64
C PHE A 79 -9.35 25.72 15.23
N CYS A 80 -9.71 25.59 16.51
CA CYS A 80 -9.89 24.28 17.14
C CYS A 80 -11.01 23.46 16.47
N TYR A 81 -12.11 24.10 16.08
CA TYR A 81 -13.20 23.43 15.36
C TYR A 81 -12.74 22.89 14.01
N SER A 82 -12.00 23.71 13.26
CA SER A 82 -11.44 23.33 11.96
C SER A 82 -10.43 22.19 12.13
N LEU A 83 -9.56 22.27 13.14
CA LEU A 83 -8.56 21.25 13.43
C LEU A 83 -9.20 19.91 13.82
N LEU A 84 -10.27 19.94 14.62
CA LEU A 84 -11.06 18.76 14.96
C LEU A 84 -11.62 18.08 13.71
N TRP A 85 -12.38 18.82 12.91
CA TRP A 85 -13.06 18.25 11.75
C TRP A 85 -12.08 17.81 10.67
N LEU A 86 -11.01 18.56 10.42
CA LEU A 86 -10.02 18.16 9.43
C LEU A 86 -9.30 16.87 9.83
N ASN A 87 -8.98 16.67 11.11
CA ASN A 87 -8.41 15.40 11.57
C ASN A 87 -9.45 14.27 11.53
N ALA A 88 -10.70 14.52 11.93
CA ALA A 88 -11.76 13.52 11.87
C ALA A 88 -12.05 13.07 10.42
N ILE A 89 -12.16 14.02 9.49
CA ILE A 89 -12.36 13.77 8.06
C ILE A 89 -11.17 13.01 7.48
N LEU A 90 -9.93 13.36 7.83
CA LEU A 90 -8.75 12.62 7.38
C LEU A 90 -8.68 11.20 7.94
N ALA A 91 -9.08 11.01 9.20
CA ALA A 91 -9.11 9.68 9.83
C ALA A 91 -10.16 8.78 9.15
N ILE A 92 -11.41 9.26 9.05
CA ILE A 92 -12.50 8.50 8.44
C ILE A 92 -12.26 8.33 6.94
N GLY A 93 -11.88 9.40 6.26
CA GLY A 93 -11.58 9.42 4.83
C GLY A 93 -10.51 8.40 4.47
N ASN A 94 -9.38 8.36 5.18
CA ASN A 94 -8.33 7.38 4.89
C ASN A 94 -8.73 5.95 5.22
N LEU A 95 -9.78 5.69 6.01
CA LEU A 95 -10.30 4.33 6.22
C LEU A 95 -11.26 3.87 5.11
N PHE A 96 -11.60 4.72 4.13
CA PHE A 96 -12.40 4.28 3.00
C PHE A 96 -11.67 3.19 2.20
N PRO A 97 -12.38 2.12 1.80
CA PRO A 97 -11.79 1.00 1.08
C PRO A 97 -11.64 1.28 -0.42
N VAL A 98 -10.95 2.38 -0.77
CA VAL A 98 -10.70 2.80 -2.15
C VAL A 98 -9.25 3.24 -2.32
N TRP A 99 -8.61 2.81 -3.41
CA TRP A 99 -7.26 3.25 -3.71
C TRP A 99 -7.24 4.74 -4.08
N PRO A 100 -6.26 5.55 -3.61
CA PRO A 100 -5.01 5.16 -2.95
C PRO A 100 -5.01 5.17 -1.39
N LEU A 101 -6.18 5.28 -0.75
CA LEU A 101 -6.33 5.51 0.68
C LEU A 101 -5.89 4.30 1.54
N ASP A 102 -5.58 4.53 2.81
CA ASP A 102 -5.08 3.48 3.70
C ASP A 102 -6.07 2.35 3.95
N GLY A 103 -7.37 2.60 3.88
CA GLY A 103 -8.42 1.60 4.03
C GLY A 103 -8.32 0.51 2.97
N ALA A 104 -7.98 0.90 1.73
CA ALA A 104 -7.69 -0.05 0.66
C ALA A 104 -6.43 -0.88 0.98
N ARG A 105 -5.37 -0.26 1.51
CA ARG A 105 -4.12 -0.91 1.90
C ARG A 105 -4.29 -1.84 3.10
N LEU A 106 -5.15 -1.50 4.04
CA LEU A 106 -5.52 -2.31 5.20
C LEU A 106 -6.23 -3.59 4.76
N ILE A 107 -7.23 -3.47 3.88
CA ILE A 107 -7.92 -4.63 3.31
C ILE A 107 -6.96 -5.45 2.47
N GLU A 108 -6.07 -4.79 1.71
CA GLU A 108 -5.04 -5.50 0.95
C GLU A 108 -4.14 -6.33 1.86
N ALA A 109 -3.55 -5.72 2.90
CA ALA A 109 -2.69 -6.41 3.85
C ALA A 109 -3.41 -7.59 4.54
N ALA A 110 -4.71 -7.44 4.85
CA ALA A 110 -5.51 -8.49 5.50
C ALA A 110 -5.81 -9.67 4.56
N LEU A 111 -6.24 -9.41 3.32
CA LEU A 111 -6.68 -10.44 2.38
C LEU A 111 -5.54 -11.07 1.60
N GLN A 112 -4.45 -10.34 1.38
CA GLN A 112 -3.40 -10.75 0.47
C GLN A 112 -2.72 -12.06 0.88
N LYS A 113 -2.63 -12.32 2.20
CA LYS A 113 -2.12 -13.59 2.73
C LYS A 113 -2.88 -14.81 2.20
N HIS A 114 -4.16 -14.66 1.86
CA HIS A 114 -5.06 -15.74 1.49
C HIS A 114 -5.39 -15.80 -0.01
N CYS A 115 -5.48 -14.64 -0.67
CA CYS A 115 -6.01 -14.56 -2.05
C CYS A 115 -4.96 -14.18 -3.09
N GLY A 116 -3.72 -13.86 -2.68
CA GLY A 116 -2.70 -13.32 -3.57
C GLY A 116 -2.96 -11.87 -3.97
N ILE A 117 -1.95 -11.24 -4.57
CA ILE A 117 -1.93 -9.79 -4.82
C ILE A 117 -2.99 -9.32 -5.82
N LEU A 118 -3.21 -10.05 -6.92
CA LEU A 118 -4.10 -9.60 -8.01
C LEU A 118 -5.56 -9.63 -7.60
N VAL A 119 -5.99 -10.76 -7.02
CA VAL A 119 -7.36 -10.96 -6.57
C VAL A 119 -7.67 -9.91 -5.52
N THR A 120 -6.79 -9.75 -4.54
CA THR A 120 -6.96 -8.78 -3.47
C THR A 120 -7.10 -7.34 -4.00
N ARG A 121 -6.19 -6.88 -4.87
CA ARG A 121 -6.26 -5.53 -5.44
C ARG A 121 -7.52 -5.32 -6.28
N THR A 122 -7.92 -6.34 -7.05
CA THR A 122 -9.15 -6.29 -7.86
C THR A 122 -10.39 -6.22 -6.96
N THR A 123 -10.46 -7.04 -5.91
CA THR A 123 -11.54 -7.02 -4.93
C THR A 123 -11.67 -5.67 -4.25
N VAL A 124 -10.55 -5.12 -3.75
CA VAL A 124 -10.53 -3.76 -3.15
C VAL A 124 -10.97 -2.71 -4.17
N GLY A 125 -10.49 -2.82 -5.41
CA GLY A 125 -10.89 -1.91 -6.50
C GLY A 125 -12.39 -1.93 -6.79
N VAL A 126 -13.00 -3.11 -6.83
CA VAL A 126 -14.45 -3.29 -7.02
C VAL A 126 -15.23 -2.74 -5.83
N ILE A 127 -14.80 -3.02 -4.60
CA ILE A 127 -15.41 -2.47 -3.37
C ILE A 127 -15.38 -0.93 -3.41
N GLY A 128 -14.22 -0.35 -3.74
CA GLY A 128 -14.05 1.09 -3.87
C GLY A 128 -14.97 1.69 -4.93
N PHE A 129 -15.12 1.03 -6.09
CA PHE A 129 -16.04 1.47 -7.13
C PHE A 129 -17.50 1.44 -6.67
N ILE A 130 -17.93 0.35 -6.02
CA ILE A 130 -19.30 0.18 -5.51
C ILE A 130 -19.63 1.22 -4.44
N ILE A 131 -18.67 1.61 -3.60
CA ILE A 131 -18.89 2.58 -2.52
C ILE A 131 -18.84 4.02 -3.03
N VAL A 132 -17.86 4.37 -3.86
CA VAL A 132 -17.64 5.77 -4.28
C VAL A 132 -18.62 6.20 -5.37
N SER A 133 -19.05 5.30 -6.26
CA SER A 133 -19.95 5.68 -7.37
C SER A 133 -21.32 6.21 -6.90
N PRO A 134 -22.03 5.57 -5.94
CA PRO A 134 -23.28 6.12 -5.41
C PRO A 134 -23.09 7.47 -4.71
N LEU A 135 -21.98 7.66 -3.98
CA LEU A 135 -21.67 8.94 -3.32
C LEU A 135 -21.43 10.06 -4.34
N MET A 136 -20.73 9.76 -5.44
CA MET A 136 -20.55 10.69 -6.55
C MET A 136 -21.90 11.10 -7.15
N LEU A 137 -22.77 10.14 -7.46
CA LEU A 137 -24.10 10.40 -8.02
C LEU A 137 -24.97 11.23 -7.06
N TYR A 138 -24.91 10.92 -5.76
CA TYR A 138 -25.57 11.70 -4.73
C TYR A 138 -25.08 13.16 -4.72
N TRP A 139 -23.77 13.41 -4.76
CA TRP A 139 -23.23 14.77 -4.78
C TRP A 139 -23.54 15.52 -6.07
N LEU A 140 -23.58 14.84 -7.21
CA LEU A 140 -24.06 15.43 -8.47
C LEU A 140 -25.54 15.85 -8.37
N ALA A 141 -26.39 15.02 -7.77
CA ALA A 141 -27.80 15.35 -7.54
C ALA A 141 -27.99 16.57 -6.62
N GLN A 142 -27.10 16.73 -5.63
CA GLN A 142 -27.07 17.90 -4.74
C GLN A 142 -26.39 19.13 -5.37
N ARG A 143 -25.94 19.05 -6.63
CA ARG A 143 -25.13 20.08 -7.31
C ARG A 143 -23.85 20.44 -6.56
N ASN A 144 -23.35 19.54 -5.72
CA ASN A 144 -22.07 19.69 -5.05
C ASN A 144 -20.96 19.17 -5.98
N TYR A 145 -20.60 20.00 -6.96
CA TYR A 145 -19.61 19.64 -7.98
C TYR A 145 -18.22 19.40 -7.39
N LEU A 146 -17.84 20.12 -6.32
CA LEU A 146 -16.55 19.94 -5.67
C LEU A 146 -16.40 18.52 -5.10
N ALA A 147 -17.39 18.04 -4.35
CA ALA A 147 -17.37 16.70 -3.79
C ALA A 147 -17.49 15.62 -4.88
N ALA A 148 -18.30 15.86 -5.91
CA ALA A 148 -18.39 14.98 -7.07
C ALA A 148 -17.07 14.86 -7.84
N THR A 149 -16.33 15.97 -8.03
CA THR A 149 -15.00 15.96 -8.65
C THR A 149 -14.01 15.17 -7.80
N PHE A 150 -14.04 15.32 -6.48
CA PHE A 150 -13.16 14.54 -5.60
C PHE A 150 -13.46 13.03 -5.70
N ALA A 151 -14.74 12.64 -5.73
CA ALA A 151 -15.15 11.26 -5.94
C ALA A 151 -14.68 10.73 -7.31
N LEU A 152 -14.80 11.54 -8.37
CA LEU A 152 -14.33 11.17 -9.70
C LEU A 152 -12.82 10.94 -9.71
N VAL A 153 -12.03 11.83 -9.08
CA VAL A 153 -10.58 11.66 -8.96
C VAL A 153 -10.25 10.35 -8.23
N LEU A 154 -10.94 10.04 -7.14
CA LEU A 154 -10.76 8.77 -6.42
C LEU A 154 -11.10 7.56 -7.30
N LEU A 155 -12.20 7.59 -8.05
CA LEU A 155 -12.57 6.50 -8.97
C LEU A 155 -11.54 6.30 -10.08
N VAL A 156 -11.02 7.39 -10.66
CA VAL A 156 -9.98 7.34 -11.69
C VAL A 156 -8.68 6.77 -11.14
N LEU A 157 -8.22 7.24 -9.97
CA LEU A 157 -7.02 6.70 -9.32
C LEU A 157 -7.19 5.23 -8.94
N ASN A 158 -8.36 4.85 -8.43
CA ASN A 158 -8.68 3.47 -8.10
C ASN A 158 -8.63 2.56 -9.34
N ALA A 159 -9.28 2.96 -10.43
CA ALA A 159 -9.25 2.21 -11.68
C ALA A 159 -7.83 2.14 -12.26
N ALA A 160 -7.08 3.24 -12.24
CA ALA A 160 -5.72 3.30 -12.73
C ALA A 160 -4.79 2.35 -11.94
N LEU A 161 -4.88 2.32 -10.61
CA LEU A 161 -4.05 1.45 -9.78
C LEU A 161 -4.38 -0.04 -9.97
N VAL A 162 -5.66 -0.37 -10.12
CA VAL A 162 -6.08 -1.75 -10.47
C VAL A 162 -5.55 -2.11 -11.86
N TYR A 163 -5.74 -1.24 -12.86
CA TYR A 163 -5.25 -1.47 -14.21
C TYR A 163 -3.73 -1.66 -14.25
N TRP A 164 -2.97 -0.80 -13.58
CA TRP A 164 -1.50 -0.91 -13.50
C TRP A 164 -1.06 -2.20 -12.81
N SER A 165 -1.79 -2.66 -11.78
CA SER A 165 -1.49 -3.94 -11.15
C SER A 165 -1.67 -5.13 -12.11
N TRP A 166 -2.68 -5.08 -12.97
CA TRP A 166 -2.91 -6.07 -14.03
C TRP A 166 -1.86 -5.98 -15.14
N ALA A 167 -1.59 -4.78 -15.64
CA ALA A 167 -0.62 -4.53 -16.70
C ALA A 167 0.77 -5.03 -16.29
N TRP A 168 1.19 -4.74 -15.05
CA TRP A 168 2.45 -5.22 -14.51
C TRP A 168 2.50 -6.75 -14.47
N GLN A 169 1.43 -7.40 -14.01
CA GLN A 169 1.40 -8.86 -14.00
C GLN A 169 1.44 -9.46 -15.40
N LEU A 170 0.70 -8.92 -16.36
CA LEU A 170 0.74 -9.40 -17.74
C LEU A 170 2.15 -9.26 -18.34
N ALA A 171 2.84 -8.16 -18.09
CA ALA A 171 4.23 -7.96 -18.51
C ALA A 171 5.19 -8.99 -17.86
N VAL A 172 4.95 -9.34 -16.59
CA VAL A 172 5.68 -10.40 -15.88
C VAL A 172 5.33 -11.79 -16.44
N ARG A 173 4.11 -12.04 -16.91
CA ARG A 173 3.77 -13.33 -17.55
C ARG A 173 4.36 -13.46 -18.95
N SER A 174 4.40 -12.38 -19.72
CA SER A 174 4.91 -12.38 -21.10
C SER A 174 6.41 -12.62 -21.21
N THR A 175 7.17 -12.41 -20.13
CA THR A 175 8.60 -12.75 -20.05
C THR A 175 8.87 -14.26 -19.88
N GLY A 176 7.81 -15.08 -19.89
CA GLY A 176 7.86 -16.53 -19.69
C GLY A 176 7.87 -16.88 -18.21
N GLN A 177 7.15 -17.95 -17.83
CA GLN A 177 7.05 -18.41 -16.44
C GLN A 177 7.68 -19.80 -16.28
N TYR A 178 8.33 -20.02 -15.15
CA TYR A 178 8.81 -21.33 -14.75
C TYR A 178 7.71 -22.00 -13.92
N GLU A 179 6.90 -22.85 -14.57
CA GLU A 179 5.64 -23.41 -14.02
C GLU A 179 5.82 -24.19 -12.71
N ASN A 180 7.03 -24.68 -12.43
CA ASN A 180 7.32 -25.52 -11.27
C ASN A 180 7.80 -24.74 -10.03
N ALA A 181 7.81 -23.41 -10.06
CA ALA A 181 8.22 -22.60 -8.92
C ALA A 181 7.32 -21.36 -8.78
N SER A 182 6.92 -21.04 -7.55
CA SER A 182 6.22 -19.81 -7.22
C SER A 182 6.89 -19.10 -6.06
N CYS A 183 6.68 -17.80 -5.89
CA CYS A 183 7.24 -17.09 -4.76
C CYS A 183 6.54 -17.53 -3.46
N PRO A 184 7.26 -17.95 -2.40
CA PRO A 184 6.63 -18.40 -1.16
C PRO A 184 5.95 -17.26 -0.38
N ILE A 185 6.23 -16.00 -0.75
CA ILE A 185 5.69 -14.81 -0.08
C ILE A 185 4.45 -14.27 -0.79
N CYS A 186 4.52 -14.12 -2.12
CA CYS A 186 3.46 -13.46 -2.91
C CYS A 186 2.72 -14.40 -3.87
N PHE A 187 3.13 -15.67 -3.95
CA PHE A 187 2.57 -16.71 -4.82
C PHE A 187 2.60 -16.38 -6.32
N VAL A 188 3.40 -15.39 -6.73
CA VAL A 188 3.62 -15.09 -8.15
C VAL A 188 4.58 -16.16 -8.73
N PRO A 189 4.28 -16.75 -9.89
CA PRO A 189 5.16 -17.72 -10.55
C PRO A 189 6.57 -17.15 -10.79
N ALA A 190 7.57 -18.01 -10.70
CA ALA A 190 8.95 -17.66 -11.02
C ALA A 190 9.08 -17.24 -12.49
N LEU A 191 9.91 -16.23 -12.73
CA LEU A 191 10.24 -15.77 -14.09
C LEU A 191 11.12 -16.81 -14.80
N ASN A 192 10.79 -17.14 -16.05
CA ASN A 192 11.59 -18.02 -16.91
C ASN A 192 12.75 -17.26 -17.59
N GLY A 193 12.76 -15.93 -17.52
CA GLY A 193 13.85 -15.09 -18.01
C GLY A 193 15.09 -15.07 -17.10
N PRO A 194 16.19 -14.44 -17.55
CA PRO A 194 17.36 -14.22 -16.71
C PRO A 194 16.99 -13.37 -15.50
N ASN A 195 17.29 -13.87 -14.31
CA ASN A 195 16.91 -13.29 -13.02
C ASN A 195 18.09 -13.12 -12.06
N ILE A 196 19.30 -13.59 -12.43
CA ILE A 196 20.52 -13.43 -11.66
C ILE A 196 21.72 -13.22 -12.58
N ALA A 197 22.62 -12.32 -12.20
CA ALA A 197 23.95 -12.22 -12.81
C ALA A 197 24.89 -13.20 -12.11
N CYS A 198 25.64 -14.00 -12.88
CA CYS A 198 26.64 -14.91 -12.32
C CYS A 198 27.72 -14.10 -11.59
N PRO A 199 28.05 -14.42 -10.33
CA PRO A 199 29.06 -13.68 -9.56
C PRO A 199 30.46 -13.77 -10.15
N ASP A 200 30.78 -14.84 -10.89
CA ASP A 200 32.12 -15.07 -11.44
C ASP A 200 32.32 -14.43 -12.82
N CYS A 201 31.36 -14.61 -13.74
CA CYS A 201 31.51 -14.18 -15.13
C CYS A 201 30.55 -13.06 -15.56
N GLY A 202 29.62 -12.65 -14.68
CA GLY A 202 28.64 -11.58 -14.97
C GLY A 202 27.56 -11.96 -15.97
N ALA A 203 27.57 -13.19 -16.53
CA ALA A 203 26.53 -13.62 -17.45
C ALA A 203 25.15 -13.62 -16.78
N PHE A 204 24.13 -13.16 -17.49
CA PHE A 204 22.75 -13.23 -17.02
C PHE A 204 22.20 -14.65 -17.21
N ASN A 205 21.72 -15.23 -16.12
CA ASN A 205 21.27 -16.61 -16.05
C ASN A 205 19.87 -16.69 -15.42
N ASN A 206 19.18 -17.79 -15.69
CA ASN A 206 18.00 -18.15 -14.92
C ASN A 206 18.41 -19.10 -13.79
N GLN A 207 18.30 -18.63 -12.54
CA GLN A 207 18.62 -19.39 -11.33
C GLN A 207 17.83 -20.71 -11.18
N PHE A 208 16.72 -20.88 -11.90
CA PHE A 208 15.91 -22.10 -11.89
C PHE A 208 16.35 -23.12 -12.94
N ILE A 209 17.25 -22.75 -13.87
CA ILE A 209 17.72 -23.60 -14.99
C ILE A 209 19.21 -23.90 -14.80
N GLY A 210 19.52 -24.81 -13.87
CA GLY A 210 20.87 -25.35 -13.70
C GLY A 210 21.95 -24.34 -13.25
N PRO A 211 23.24 -24.70 -13.39
CA PRO A 211 24.37 -23.80 -13.14
C PRO A 211 24.53 -22.75 -14.25
N CYS A 212 25.50 -21.84 -14.11
CA CYS A 212 25.75 -20.80 -15.09
C CYS A 212 26.02 -21.39 -16.50
N TRP A 213 25.32 -20.91 -17.53
CA TRP A 213 25.50 -21.40 -18.90
C TRP A 213 26.87 -21.07 -19.50
N GLN A 214 27.54 -20.01 -19.02
CA GLN A 214 28.82 -19.54 -19.55
C GLN A 214 30.03 -20.17 -18.85
N CYS A 215 29.99 -20.35 -17.53
CA CYS A 215 31.14 -20.83 -16.74
C CYS A 215 30.87 -22.12 -15.94
N SER A 216 29.64 -22.65 -15.98
CA SER A 216 29.20 -23.85 -15.24
C SER A 216 29.31 -23.77 -13.71
N ASN A 217 29.66 -22.62 -13.15
CA ASN A 217 29.67 -22.40 -11.71
C ASN A 217 28.23 -22.36 -11.15
N PRO A 218 28.04 -22.77 -9.89
CA PRO A 218 26.75 -22.71 -9.23
C PRO A 218 26.27 -21.26 -9.11
N LEU A 219 24.99 -21.04 -9.41
CA LEU A 219 24.32 -19.76 -9.17
C LEU A 219 23.89 -19.70 -7.70
N GLY A 220 23.78 -18.50 -7.14
CA GLY A 220 23.34 -18.33 -5.75
C GLY A 220 21.94 -18.92 -5.51
N ASP A 221 21.69 -19.39 -4.29
CA ASP A 221 20.44 -20.06 -3.91
C ASP A 221 19.31 -19.10 -3.52
N MET A 222 19.58 -17.80 -3.42
CA MET A 222 18.64 -16.81 -2.91
C MET A 222 17.94 -16.09 -4.06
N VAL A 223 16.61 -16.19 -4.11
CA VAL A 223 15.77 -15.58 -5.14
C VAL A 223 14.94 -14.45 -4.55
N SER A 224 15.10 -13.23 -5.09
CA SER A 224 14.32 -12.08 -4.67
C SER A 224 12.88 -12.10 -5.20
N CYS A 225 11.93 -11.87 -4.31
CA CYS A 225 10.53 -11.67 -4.66
C CYS A 225 10.39 -10.40 -5.54
N PRO A 226 9.76 -10.46 -6.72
CA PRO A 226 9.60 -9.28 -7.58
C PRO A 226 8.64 -8.24 -6.99
N ALA A 227 7.79 -8.63 -6.03
CA ALA A 227 6.85 -7.72 -5.37
C ALA A 227 7.44 -7.03 -4.14
N TYR A 228 8.36 -7.70 -3.42
CA TYR A 228 8.84 -7.26 -2.10
C TYR A 228 10.35 -7.15 -1.97
N PHE A 229 11.10 -7.53 -3.00
CA PHE A 229 12.57 -7.55 -3.05
C PHE A 229 13.26 -8.36 -1.94
N GLU A 230 12.48 -9.13 -1.17
CA GLU A 230 13.00 -10.01 -0.15
C GLU A 230 13.41 -11.35 -0.76
N ALA A 231 14.60 -11.80 -0.39
CA ALA A 231 15.19 -13.00 -0.94
C ALA A 231 14.76 -14.23 -0.14
N SER A 232 14.33 -15.27 -0.84
CA SER A 232 13.99 -16.57 -0.26
C SER A 232 14.78 -17.68 -0.95
N PRO A 233 15.11 -18.79 -0.25
CA PRO A 233 15.85 -19.90 -0.85
C PRO A 233 15.10 -20.50 -2.04
N ARG A 234 15.81 -20.90 -3.08
CA ARG A 234 15.26 -21.55 -4.29
C ARG A 234 14.42 -22.78 -3.95
N SER A 235 14.78 -23.53 -2.91
CA SER A 235 14.00 -24.68 -2.43
C SER A 235 12.60 -24.28 -1.95
N ALA A 236 12.46 -23.12 -1.29
CA ALA A 236 11.16 -22.61 -0.85
C ALA A 236 10.27 -22.24 -2.03
N TRP A 237 10.87 -21.70 -3.11
CA TRP A 237 10.13 -21.39 -4.34
C TRP A 237 9.61 -22.62 -5.07
N LEU A 238 10.38 -23.71 -5.06
CA LEU A 238 9.97 -24.99 -5.64
C LEU A 238 8.92 -25.73 -4.77
N ALA A 239 8.89 -25.45 -3.47
CA ALA A 239 7.97 -26.05 -2.52
C ALA A 239 6.57 -25.38 -2.52
N SER A 240 6.49 -24.08 -2.80
CA SER A 240 5.21 -23.39 -2.95
C SER A 240 4.62 -23.69 -4.33
N LYS A 241 3.50 -24.43 -4.36
CA LYS A 241 2.66 -24.65 -5.54
C LYS A 241 1.35 -23.88 -5.41
#